data_AF-A0A537LGC6-F1
#
_entry.id   AF-A0A537LGC6-F1
#
_cell.length_a   1.000
_cell.length_b   1.000
_cell.length_c   1.000
_cell.angle_alpha   90.00
_cell.angle_beta   90.00
_cell.angle_gamma   90.00
#
_symmetry.space_group_name_H-M   'P 1'
#
loop_
_entity.id
_entity.type
_entity.pdbx_description
1 polymer ?
#
loop_
_entity_poly.entity_id
_entity_poly.type
_entity_poly.pdbx_seq_one_letter_code
_entity_poly.pdbx_strand_id
1 'polypeptide(L)'
;MNRNAPLRLLLVTDGKTIPNWLFKCVEDVKRSGTAKFVLVLQAAFEEDRGSVRFVQQLRHALFFLYKHVDRYLFRSFLDALAPIDLHSGLPNCRVLNGADRRDALVGSQRVNTPLARMFQEERIDVVLDPFALMPDGCLDELPKYGVWSTTFGQSDDPRTQSTPAFWELIDGRPTTEAGLCVHWKGFDKKRVIYRSVAPTDRRSLSRSQNHVYWKIAGALARKIRLLWEDADAFVETLKAAAPVEGTKRPALLPGNPAMLRAGTFLVGRYLSDKWVSMLYREQWALAYQYGVGDRPVMGTFRQLIPPTDRFWADPFPIQVGTDYYIFHEELRFSTAKGSIVLTVVDDRGNSAAPTPILEKDYHLSYPFVFQWDGDWFMIPETGAHHQVELYRCLNFPSQWKLERVLLSGLTAWDPTLAFLFGKWWLFASIPAYGAGSWDELHLFHADSPLGPWTPHRNNPIKSDVRSARPAGRIFEKHGQLYRPAQDCSNRYGYAVSINRILHLSPESYEEVEVDRIIPDWAPNVAGVHTFNQVGNMTVIDCLVRRRKRW
;
A
#
# COMPACT_ATOMS: atom_id res chain seq x y z
N MET A 1 -14.84 30.97 -2.14
CA MET A 1 -13.54 30.33 -1.86
C MET A 1 -12.47 31.09 -2.63
N ASN A 2 -11.58 31.83 -1.96
CA ASN A 2 -10.41 32.41 -2.61
C ASN A 2 -9.56 31.25 -3.15
N ARG A 3 -9.52 31.06 -4.47
CA ARG A 3 -8.67 30.03 -5.08
C ARG A 3 -7.23 30.52 -4.99
N ASN A 4 -6.41 29.83 -4.20
CA ASN A 4 -4.96 30.06 -4.20
C ASN A 4 -4.42 29.95 -5.63
N ALA A 5 -3.47 30.80 -5.99
CA ALA A 5 -2.79 30.68 -7.28
C ALA A 5 -2.12 29.30 -7.41
N PRO A 6 -2.09 28.67 -8.59
CA PRO A 6 -1.42 27.38 -8.76
C PRO A 6 0.06 27.48 -8.41
N LEU A 7 0.57 26.50 -7.64
CA LEU A 7 1.99 26.41 -7.29
C LEU A 7 2.83 26.26 -8.56
N ARG A 8 4.04 26.83 -8.54
CA ARG A 8 4.98 26.80 -9.67
C ARG A 8 6.10 25.81 -9.39
N LEU A 9 6.15 24.74 -10.19
CA LEU A 9 7.03 23.61 -9.98
C LEU A 9 8.20 23.62 -10.97
N LEU A 10 9.39 23.30 -10.45
CA LEU A 10 10.56 22.93 -11.25
C LEU A 10 10.74 21.41 -11.19
N LEU A 11 10.97 20.75 -12.32
CA LEU A 11 11.32 19.33 -12.35
C LEU A 11 12.81 19.15 -12.66
N VAL A 12 13.51 18.32 -11.90
CA VAL A 12 14.87 17.86 -12.20
C VAL A 12 14.83 16.49 -12.85
N THR A 13 15.59 16.31 -13.93
CA THR A 13 15.70 15.04 -14.67
C THR A 13 17.14 14.80 -15.12
N ASP A 14 17.51 13.55 -15.39
CA ASP A 14 18.83 13.12 -15.85
C ASP A 14 18.93 12.99 -17.39
N GLY A 15 17.85 13.25 -18.12
CA GLY A 15 17.86 13.07 -19.57
C GLY A 15 16.66 13.64 -20.31
N LYS A 16 16.47 13.12 -21.54
CA LYS A 16 15.36 13.50 -22.44
C LYS A 16 14.09 12.70 -22.19
N THR A 17 14.10 11.78 -21.24
CA THR A 17 12.95 10.97 -20.86
C THR A 17 12.69 11.10 -19.37
N ILE A 18 11.46 10.81 -18.97
CA ILE A 18 11.05 10.64 -17.57
C ILE A 18 10.35 9.29 -17.44
N PRO A 19 10.39 8.63 -16.27
CA PRO A 19 9.63 7.40 -16.06
C PRO A 19 8.12 7.66 -16.08
N ASN A 20 7.36 6.66 -16.50
CA ASN A 20 5.90 6.71 -16.59
C ASN A 20 5.21 7.09 -15.26
N TRP A 21 5.72 6.63 -14.12
CA TRP A 21 5.15 7.02 -12.81
C TRP A 21 5.24 8.53 -12.56
N LEU A 22 6.33 9.16 -12.96
CA LEU A 22 6.53 10.60 -12.81
C LEU A 22 5.68 11.37 -13.82
N PHE A 23 5.56 10.86 -15.04
CA PHE A 23 4.65 11.39 -16.04
C PHE A 23 3.20 11.38 -15.54
N LYS A 24 2.72 10.27 -14.96
CA LYS A 24 1.39 10.19 -14.35
C LYS A 24 1.20 11.22 -13.23
N CYS A 25 2.22 11.42 -12.40
CA CYS A 25 2.18 12.47 -11.37
C CYS A 25 2.05 13.87 -11.99
N VAL A 26 2.79 14.15 -13.07
CA VAL A 26 2.67 15.41 -13.82
C VAL A 26 1.24 15.59 -14.35
N GLU A 27 0.64 14.54 -14.91
CA GLU A 27 -0.75 14.56 -15.39
C GLU A 27 -1.75 14.83 -14.27
N ASP A 28 -1.63 14.15 -13.13
CA ASP A 28 -2.53 14.31 -11.99
C ASP A 28 -2.46 15.72 -11.41
N VAL A 29 -1.25 16.25 -11.28
CA VAL A 29 -1.03 17.64 -10.83
C VAL A 29 -1.66 18.63 -11.82
N LYS A 30 -1.42 18.49 -13.13
CA LYS A 30 -2.01 19.36 -14.15
C LYS A 30 -3.54 19.29 -14.15
N ARG A 31 -4.11 18.08 -14.09
CA ARG A 31 -5.56 17.86 -14.07
C ARG A 31 -6.22 18.46 -12.84
N SER A 32 -5.54 18.45 -11.70
CA SER A 32 -6.06 19.05 -10.46
C SER A 32 -6.11 20.59 -10.49
N GLY A 33 -5.30 21.23 -11.34
CA GLY A 33 -5.15 22.69 -11.37
C GLY A 33 -4.43 23.29 -10.15
N THR A 34 -3.93 22.46 -9.23
CA THR A 34 -3.26 22.89 -7.98
C THR A 34 -1.87 23.45 -8.22
N ALA A 35 -1.18 22.99 -9.27
CA ALA A 35 0.15 23.43 -9.62
C ALA A 35 0.42 23.31 -11.11
N LYS A 36 1.46 23.99 -11.58
CA LYS A 36 1.96 23.94 -12.95
C LYS A 36 3.48 23.78 -12.96
N PHE A 37 3.95 22.91 -13.85
CA PHE A 37 5.35 22.81 -14.17
C PHE A 37 5.73 23.99 -15.08
N VAL A 38 6.72 24.77 -14.67
CA VAL A 38 7.16 25.97 -15.41
C VAL A 38 8.55 25.81 -15.98
N LEU A 39 9.36 24.92 -15.39
CA LEU A 39 10.75 24.75 -15.75
C LEU A 39 11.20 23.30 -15.56
N VAL A 40 12.07 22.83 -16.46
CA VAL A 40 12.79 21.56 -16.32
C VAL A 40 14.28 21.85 -16.29
N LEU A 41 14.97 21.30 -15.30
CA LEU A 41 16.42 21.33 -15.18
C LEU A 41 16.98 19.94 -15.48
N GLN A 42 17.81 19.82 -16.51
CA GLN A 42 18.56 18.60 -16.79
C GLN A 42 19.85 18.60 -15.98
N ALA A 43 19.98 17.68 -15.03
CA ALA A 43 21.18 17.54 -14.22
C ALA A 43 22.37 17.16 -15.13
N ALA A 44 23.48 17.86 -14.99
CA ALA A 44 24.69 17.55 -15.76
C ALA A 44 25.44 16.40 -15.11
N PHE A 45 25.44 15.23 -15.73
CA PHE A 45 26.41 14.20 -15.38
C PHE A 45 27.81 14.64 -15.80
N GLU A 46 28.82 14.33 -14.98
CA GLU A 46 30.18 14.22 -15.50
C GLU A 46 30.10 13.26 -16.70
N GLU A 47 30.41 13.75 -17.89
CA GLU A 47 30.67 12.86 -19.03
C GLU A 47 31.92 12.05 -18.66
N ASP A 48 31.70 10.93 -17.99
CA ASP A 48 32.73 9.93 -17.74
C ASP A 48 33.23 9.49 -19.12
N ARG A 49 34.47 9.89 -19.45
CA ARG A 49 35.14 9.62 -20.73
C ARG A 49 34.88 8.16 -21.14
N GLY A 50 34.53 7.93 -22.41
CA GLY A 50 33.90 6.69 -22.90
C GLY A 50 34.55 5.35 -22.50
N SER A 51 35.85 5.33 -22.13
CA SER A 51 36.53 4.14 -21.59
C SER A 51 36.09 3.75 -20.17
N VAL A 52 35.84 4.71 -19.28
CA VAL A 52 35.44 4.46 -17.88
C VAL A 52 34.01 3.92 -17.83
N ARG A 53 33.11 4.49 -18.65
CA ARG A 53 31.72 4.06 -18.78
C ARG A 53 31.60 2.63 -19.33
N PHE A 54 32.44 2.25 -20.28
CA PHE A 54 32.49 0.89 -20.82
C PHE A 54 32.92 -0.14 -19.77
N VAL A 55 33.97 0.16 -18.99
CA VAL A 55 34.44 -0.73 -17.91
C VAL A 55 33.39 -0.86 -16.80
N GLN A 56 32.72 0.24 -16.42
CA GLN A 56 31.61 0.19 -15.46
C GLN A 56 30.44 -0.65 -15.99
N GLN A 57 30.06 -0.50 -17.27
CA GLN A 57 29.02 -1.32 -17.89
C GLN A 57 29.36 -2.83 -17.85
N LEU A 58 30.61 -3.21 -18.11
CA LEU A 58 31.05 -4.60 -18.00
C LEU A 58 30.97 -5.14 -16.57
N ARG A 59 31.29 -4.32 -15.56
CA ARG A 59 31.21 -4.71 -14.13
C ARG A 59 29.78 -5.01 -13.65
N HIS A 60 28.78 -4.47 -14.33
CA HIS A 60 27.36 -4.58 -13.99
C HIS A 60 26.51 -5.27 -15.08
N ALA A 61 27.14 -5.87 -16.09
CA ALA A 61 26.45 -6.46 -17.25
C ALA A 61 25.38 -7.49 -16.85
N LEU A 62 25.65 -8.33 -15.85
CA LEU A 62 24.67 -9.32 -15.37
C LEU A 62 23.46 -8.68 -14.71
N PHE A 63 23.62 -7.52 -14.06
CA PHE A 63 22.50 -6.80 -13.46
C PHE A 63 21.59 -6.20 -14.53
N PHE A 64 22.17 -5.60 -15.58
CA PHE A 64 21.39 -5.07 -16.70
C PHE A 64 20.67 -6.18 -17.48
N LEU A 65 21.36 -7.31 -17.73
CA LEU A 65 20.74 -8.48 -18.34
C LEU A 65 19.58 -8.99 -17.48
N TYR A 66 19.79 -9.16 -16.17
CA TYR A 66 18.75 -9.54 -15.22
C TYR A 66 17.54 -8.60 -15.28
N LYS A 67 17.75 -7.27 -15.21
CA LYS A 67 16.65 -6.29 -15.32
C LYS A 67 15.86 -6.44 -16.62
N HIS A 68 16.53 -6.69 -17.73
CA HIS A 68 15.88 -6.86 -19.02
C HIS A 68 15.04 -8.15 -19.06
N VAL A 69 15.61 -9.28 -18.62
CA VAL A 69 14.91 -10.56 -18.54
C VAL A 69 13.74 -10.52 -17.57
N ASP A 70 13.94 -9.96 -16.38
CA ASP A 70 12.91 -9.81 -15.35
C ASP A 70 11.72 -8.97 -15.88
N ARG A 71 11.99 -7.82 -16.48
CA ARG A 71 10.94 -6.98 -17.10
C ARG A 71 10.24 -7.67 -18.26
N TYR A 72 10.92 -8.54 -18.99
CA TYR A 72 10.32 -9.32 -20.07
C TYR A 72 9.40 -10.43 -19.56
N LEU A 73 9.84 -11.19 -18.55
CA LEU A 73 9.08 -12.32 -17.99
C LEU A 73 7.91 -11.86 -17.13
N PHE A 74 8.05 -10.72 -16.46
CA PHE A 74 7.07 -10.19 -15.50
C PHE A 74 6.44 -8.87 -15.97
N ARG A 75 6.30 -8.70 -17.29
CA ARG A 75 5.68 -7.51 -17.90
C ARG A 75 4.39 -7.11 -17.18
N SER A 76 4.35 -5.87 -16.74
CA SER A 76 3.15 -5.23 -16.21
C SER A 76 2.44 -4.47 -17.32
N PHE A 77 1.11 -4.49 -17.32
CA PHE A 77 0.32 -3.62 -18.21
C PHE A 77 0.57 -2.14 -17.93
N LEU A 78 0.81 -1.78 -16.67
CA LEU A 78 1.16 -0.44 -16.21
C LEU A 78 2.60 -0.44 -15.69
N ASP A 79 3.57 -0.30 -16.58
CA ASP A 79 4.99 -0.26 -16.24
C ASP A 79 5.41 1.15 -15.78
N ALA A 80 5.68 1.30 -14.49
CA ALA A 80 6.08 2.54 -13.82
C ALA A 80 7.36 3.14 -14.39
N LEU A 81 8.27 2.30 -14.88
CA LEU A 81 9.59 2.70 -15.36
C LEU A 81 9.67 2.72 -16.88
N ALA A 82 8.55 2.56 -17.60
CA ALA A 82 8.53 2.78 -19.03
C ALA A 82 8.98 4.22 -19.33
N PRO A 83 9.94 4.43 -20.26
CA PRO A 83 10.43 5.77 -20.57
C PRO A 83 9.39 6.54 -21.38
N ILE A 84 9.07 7.74 -20.94
CA ILE A 84 8.22 8.70 -21.64
C ILE A 84 9.09 9.87 -22.08
N ASP A 85 8.95 10.29 -23.33
CA ASP A 85 9.65 11.46 -23.86
C ASP A 85 9.26 12.74 -23.09
N LEU A 86 10.27 13.51 -22.67
CA LEU A 86 10.07 14.69 -21.82
C LEU A 86 9.25 15.77 -22.52
N HIS A 87 9.46 15.99 -23.82
CA HIS A 87 8.68 16.97 -24.59
C HIS A 87 7.22 16.54 -24.72
N SER A 88 6.96 15.24 -24.87
CA SER A 88 5.60 14.71 -24.86
C SER A 88 4.92 14.92 -23.49
N GLY A 89 5.66 14.74 -22.39
CA GLY A 89 5.11 14.89 -21.04
C GLY A 89 4.92 16.33 -20.58
N LEU A 90 5.80 17.24 -21.03
CA LEU A 90 5.86 18.64 -20.63
C LEU A 90 6.11 19.55 -21.85
N PRO A 91 5.18 19.59 -22.83
CA PRO A 91 5.42 20.24 -24.13
C PRO A 91 5.68 21.75 -24.05
N ASN A 92 5.11 22.41 -23.04
CA ASN A 92 5.19 23.86 -22.87
C ASN A 92 6.23 24.28 -21.82
N CYS A 93 7.01 23.35 -21.27
CA CYS A 93 8.04 23.68 -20.28
C CYS A 93 9.35 24.04 -20.95
N ARG A 94 9.95 25.14 -20.50
CA ARG A 94 11.33 25.47 -20.85
C ARG A 94 12.25 24.42 -20.23
N VAL A 95 13.18 23.88 -21.03
CA VAL A 95 14.20 22.93 -20.59
C VAL A 95 15.54 23.64 -20.52
N LEU A 96 16.28 23.45 -19.43
CA LEU A 96 17.62 24.01 -19.23
C LEU A 96 18.64 22.91 -19.04
N ASN A 97 19.78 23.03 -19.72
CA ASN A 97 20.93 22.15 -19.53
C ASN A 97 21.73 22.58 -18.30
N GLY A 98 21.94 21.68 -17.35
CA GLY A 98 22.76 21.93 -16.17
C GLY A 98 24.26 22.08 -16.48
N ALA A 99 24.72 21.63 -17.66
CA ALA A 99 26.12 21.68 -18.04
C ALA A 99 26.61 23.12 -18.22
N ASP A 100 25.72 24.02 -18.66
CA ASP A 100 26.00 25.44 -18.87
C ASP A 100 26.10 26.23 -17.54
N ARG A 101 25.89 25.59 -16.38
CA ARG A 101 25.77 26.26 -15.08
C ARG A 101 26.48 25.56 -13.90
N ARG A 102 27.48 24.69 -14.16
CA ARG A 102 28.28 24.03 -13.10
C ARG A 102 28.89 25.03 -12.11
N ASP A 103 29.41 26.15 -12.59
CA ASP A 103 30.04 27.19 -11.76
C ASP A 103 29.03 27.92 -10.84
N ALA A 104 27.73 27.83 -11.12
CA ALA A 104 26.67 28.45 -10.31
C ALA A 104 26.14 27.53 -9.18
N LEU A 105 26.50 26.25 -9.18
CA LEU A 105 26.01 25.23 -8.24
C LEU A 105 27.07 24.85 -7.18
N VAL A 106 28.34 25.21 -7.41
CA VAL A 106 29.47 24.90 -6.53
C VAL A 106 30.09 26.22 -6.05
N GLY A 107 29.64 26.73 -4.90
CA GLY A 107 30.23 27.92 -4.28
C GLY A 107 29.39 28.53 -3.16
N SER A 108 30.07 29.17 -2.20
CA SER A 108 29.50 29.85 -1.03
C SER A 108 28.81 31.20 -1.35
N GLN A 109 28.70 31.60 -2.61
CA GLN A 109 27.99 32.82 -3.06
C GLN A 109 26.62 32.48 -3.68
N ARG A 110 25.71 31.95 -2.87
CA ARG A 110 24.38 31.44 -3.31
C ARG A 110 23.40 32.51 -3.81
N VAL A 111 23.61 33.79 -3.47
CA VAL A 111 22.57 34.83 -3.58
C VAL A 111 22.59 35.60 -4.92
N ASN A 112 23.65 35.51 -5.73
CA ASN A 112 23.77 36.30 -6.97
C ASN A 112 24.13 35.47 -8.21
N THR A 113 23.86 34.16 -8.18
CA THR A 113 24.05 33.32 -9.36
C THR A 113 22.89 33.52 -10.35
N PRO A 114 23.13 33.39 -11.67
CA PRO A 114 22.04 33.45 -12.63
C PRO A 114 20.98 32.35 -12.45
N LEU A 115 21.30 31.27 -11.72
CA LEU A 115 20.31 30.29 -11.28
C LEU A 115 19.37 30.86 -10.21
N ALA A 116 19.89 31.57 -9.19
CA ALA A 116 19.06 32.21 -8.16
C ALA A 116 18.13 33.27 -8.75
N ARG A 117 18.61 34.09 -9.69
CA ARG A 117 17.78 35.09 -10.40
C ARG A 117 16.62 34.44 -11.16
N MET A 118 16.89 33.34 -11.85
CA MET A 118 15.87 32.58 -12.55
C MET A 118 14.82 32.00 -11.59
N PHE A 119 15.22 31.47 -10.43
CA PHE A 119 14.26 31.01 -9.42
C PHE A 119 13.33 32.14 -8.93
N GLN A 120 13.86 33.37 -8.82
CA GLN A 120 13.08 34.56 -8.47
C GLN A 120 12.16 35.01 -9.62
N GLU A 121 12.68 35.11 -10.85
CA GLU A 121 11.92 35.47 -12.06
C GLU A 121 10.77 34.50 -12.32
N GLU A 122 11.06 33.21 -12.26
CA GLU A 122 10.09 32.14 -12.46
C GLU A 122 9.30 31.81 -11.20
N ARG A 123 9.52 32.50 -10.07
CA ARG A 123 8.79 32.34 -8.80
C ARG A 123 8.55 30.88 -8.42
N ILE A 124 9.63 30.09 -8.33
CA ILE A 124 9.53 28.65 -8.07
C ILE A 124 9.10 28.39 -6.62
N ASP A 125 7.99 27.67 -6.45
CA ASP A 125 7.46 27.30 -5.13
C ASP A 125 8.08 25.98 -4.63
N VAL A 126 8.22 24.99 -5.50
CA VAL A 126 8.72 23.64 -5.16
C VAL A 126 9.65 23.15 -6.27
N VAL A 127 10.76 22.53 -5.88
CA VAL A 127 11.61 21.74 -6.79
C VAL A 127 11.29 20.26 -6.58
N LEU A 128 10.94 19.55 -7.64
CA LEU A 128 10.83 18.11 -7.66
C LEU A 128 12.12 17.52 -8.22
N ASP A 129 12.94 16.96 -7.33
CA ASP A 129 14.13 16.18 -7.66
C ASP A 129 13.94 14.73 -7.18
N PRO A 130 13.04 13.97 -7.84
CA PRO A 130 12.61 12.67 -7.34
C PRO A 130 13.76 11.68 -7.16
N PHE A 131 14.81 11.79 -7.97
CA PHE A 131 15.96 10.89 -7.94
C PHE A 131 17.18 11.43 -7.18
N ALA A 132 17.03 12.57 -6.48
CA ALA A 132 18.12 13.23 -5.76
C ALA A 132 19.36 13.43 -6.65
N LEU A 133 19.15 13.93 -7.87
CA LEU A 133 20.21 14.18 -8.85
C LEU A 133 21.06 15.39 -8.47
N MET A 134 20.49 16.32 -7.69
CA MET A 134 21.20 17.49 -7.19
C MET A 134 21.83 17.18 -5.82
N PRO A 135 23.04 17.70 -5.54
CA PRO A 135 23.65 17.60 -4.22
C PRO A 135 22.75 18.21 -3.14
N ASP A 136 22.73 17.58 -1.97
CA ASP A 136 21.99 18.10 -0.81
C ASP A 136 22.49 19.50 -0.43
N GLY A 137 21.54 20.39 -0.15
CA GLY A 137 21.83 21.78 0.22
C GLY A 137 22.16 22.69 -0.98
N CYS A 138 22.12 22.19 -2.22
CA CYS A 138 22.43 23.02 -3.39
C CYS A 138 21.29 24.00 -3.75
N LEU A 139 20.04 23.57 -3.58
CA LEU A 139 18.85 24.32 -4.00
C LEU A 139 17.84 24.56 -2.86
N ASP A 140 18.11 24.11 -1.63
CA ASP A 140 17.17 24.09 -0.50
C ASP A 140 16.69 25.47 -0.03
N GLU A 141 17.50 26.51 -0.21
CA GLU A 141 17.17 27.90 0.16
C GLU A 141 16.38 28.66 -0.93
N LEU A 142 16.37 28.18 -2.17
CA LEU A 142 15.80 28.92 -3.31
C LEU A 142 14.27 28.79 -3.44
N PRO A 143 13.65 27.59 -3.46
CA PRO A 143 12.22 27.43 -3.60
C PRO A 143 11.50 27.71 -2.27
N LYS A 144 10.28 28.24 -2.37
CA LYS A 144 9.48 28.62 -1.20
C LYS A 144 9.24 27.46 -0.22
N TYR A 145 8.99 26.26 -0.73
CA TYR A 145 8.64 25.04 0.04
C TYR A 145 9.61 23.88 -0.18
N GLY A 146 10.85 24.20 -0.56
CA GLY A 146 11.96 23.25 -0.55
C GLY A 146 12.07 22.35 -1.78
N VAL A 147 12.98 21.39 -1.66
CA VAL A 147 13.32 20.39 -2.68
C VAL A 147 12.76 19.04 -2.24
N TRP A 148 11.92 18.45 -3.08
CA TRP A 148 11.22 17.19 -2.81
C TRP A 148 11.93 16.06 -3.53
N SER A 149 12.27 15.00 -2.81
CA SER A 149 12.99 13.83 -3.33
C SER A 149 12.41 12.54 -2.79
N THR A 150 12.70 11.43 -3.47
CA THR A 150 12.22 10.10 -3.05
C THR A 150 13.36 9.30 -2.41
N THR A 151 12.99 8.39 -1.53
CA THR A 151 13.91 7.48 -0.84
C THR A 151 13.35 6.07 -0.96
N PHE A 152 14.22 5.06 -1.05
CA PHE A 152 13.82 3.68 -1.26
C PHE A 152 14.57 2.69 -0.37
N GLY A 153 13.83 1.71 0.13
CA GLY A 153 14.26 0.72 1.08
C GLY A 153 14.56 1.31 2.46
N GLN A 154 15.28 0.55 3.27
CA GLN A 154 15.43 0.83 4.70
C GLN A 154 16.53 1.87 4.96
N SER A 155 16.35 2.71 5.98
CA SER A 155 17.29 3.78 6.32
C SER A 155 18.65 3.27 6.80
N ASP A 156 18.69 2.06 7.37
CA ASP A 156 19.87 1.39 7.91
C ASP A 156 20.70 0.63 6.85
N ASP A 157 20.15 0.42 5.65
CA ASP A 157 20.84 -0.26 4.54
C ASP A 157 21.00 0.66 3.33
N PRO A 158 22.12 1.39 3.20
CA PRO A 158 22.35 2.30 2.07
C PRO A 158 22.20 1.63 0.70
N ARG A 159 22.42 0.30 0.61
CA ARG A 159 22.36 -0.47 -0.65
C ARG A 159 20.99 -0.39 -1.33
N THR A 160 19.92 -0.24 -0.57
CA THR A 160 18.55 -0.24 -1.09
C THR A 160 18.17 1.07 -1.78
N GLN A 161 18.87 2.16 -1.46
CA GLN A 161 18.56 3.50 -1.98
C GLN A 161 18.89 3.64 -3.49
N SER A 162 19.97 3.01 -3.97
CA SER A 162 20.39 3.12 -5.38
C SER A 162 19.79 2.04 -6.29
N THR A 163 19.37 0.91 -5.71
CA THR A 163 18.67 -0.16 -6.42
C THR A 163 17.38 -0.52 -5.70
N PRO A 164 16.32 0.31 -5.84
CA PRO A 164 15.06 0.10 -5.13
C PRO A 164 14.53 -1.33 -5.31
N ALA A 165 14.20 -1.96 -4.18
CA ALA A 165 13.67 -3.33 -4.04
C ALA A 165 14.63 -4.50 -4.38
N PHE A 166 15.84 -4.24 -4.89
CA PHE A 166 16.72 -5.32 -5.33
C PHE A 166 17.28 -6.13 -4.16
N TRP A 167 17.86 -5.46 -3.16
CA TRP A 167 18.46 -6.17 -2.04
C TRP A 167 17.41 -6.81 -1.14
N GLU A 168 16.23 -6.21 -1.02
CA GLU A 168 15.08 -6.79 -0.36
C GLU A 168 14.68 -8.11 -1.02
N LEU A 169 14.60 -8.16 -2.35
CA LEU A 169 14.30 -9.38 -3.10
C LEU A 169 15.35 -10.48 -2.90
N ILE A 170 16.63 -10.12 -2.96
CA ILE A 170 17.74 -11.08 -2.87
C ILE A 170 17.91 -11.59 -1.44
N ASP A 171 17.90 -10.69 -0.45
CA ASP A 171 18.02 -11.01 0.97
C ASP A 171 16.73 -11.68 1.51
N GLY A 172 15.64 -11.69 0.73
CA GLY A 172 14.37 -12.31 1.12
C GLY A 172 13.59 -11.50 2.16
N ARG A 173 13.81 -10.18 2.21
CA ARG A 173 13.04 -9.28 3.06
C ARG A 173 11.62 -9.16 2.51
N PRO A 174 10.58 -9.23 3.35
CA PRO A 174 9.20 -9.28 2.88
C PRO A 174 8.66 -7.91 2.44
N THR A 175 9.36 -6.82 2.76
CA THR A 175 8.86 -5.46 2.51
C THR A 175 9.91 -4.57 1.86
N THR A 176 9.47 -3.74 0.92
CA THR A 176 10.22 -2.61 0.37
C THR A 176 9.55 -1.32 0.81
N GLU A 177 10.35 -0.42 1.35
CA GLU A 177 9.89 0.91 1.76
C GLU A 177 10.11 1.94 0.65
N ALA A 178 9.22 2.93 0.58
CA ALA A 178 9.44 4.14 -0.18
C ALA A 178 8.98 5.35 0.61
N GLY A 179 9.76 6.44 0.55
CA GLY A 179 9.48 7.68 1.25
C GLY A 179 9.52 8.88 0.31
N LEU A 180 8.67 9.88 0.59
CA LEU A 180 8.77 11.22 0.00
C LEU A 180 9.33 12.16 1.06
N CYS A 181 10.41 12.85 0.71
CA CYS A 181 11.17 13.68 1.63
C CYS A 181 11.29 15.11 1.10
N VAL A 182 11.38 16.07 2.02
CA VAL A 182 11.59 17.48 1.71
C VAL A 182 12.88 17.96 2.37
N HIS A 183 13.77 18.58 1.60
CA HIS A 183 14.84 19.41 2.10
C HIS A 183 14.39 20.87 2.04
N TRP A 184 14.36 21.56 3.17
CA TRP A 184 13.88 22.94 3.25
C TRP A 184 14.78 23.78 4.15
N LYS A 185 14.80 25.10 3.89
CA LYS A 185 15.59 26.06 4.66
C LYS A 185 15.39 25.91 6.16
N GLY A 186 16.51 25.94 6.90
CA GLY A 186 16.51 25.81 8.36
C GLY A 186 16.48 24.37 8.88
N PHE A 187 16.53 23.35 8.02
CA PHE A 187 16.71 21.96 8.44
C PHE A 187 18.04 21.38 7.95
N ASP A 188 18.85 20.85 8.87
CA ASP A 188 20.11 20.17 8.54
C ASP A 188 19.92 18.81 7.83
N LYS A 189 18.70 18.26 7.87
CA LYS A 189 18.35 16.95 7.30
C LYS A 189 17.00 17.03 6.61
N LYS A 190 16.84 16.21 5.56
CA LYS A 190 15.55 15.99 4.91
C LYS A 190 14.48 15.53 5.90
N ARG A 191 13.22 15.86 5.65
CA ARG A 191 12.05 15.50 6.47
C ARG A 191 11.12 14.58 5.69
N VAL A 192 10.68 13.48 6.28
CA VAL A 192 9.78 12.51 5.63
C VAL A 192 8.34 12.99 5.71
N ILE A 193 7.73 13.34 4.58
CA ILE A 193 6.34 13.82 4.49
C ILE A 193 5.35 12.72 4.07
N TYR A 194 5.85 11.58 3.61
CA TYR A 194 5.07 10.38 3.30
C TYR A 194 5.96 9.15 3.39
N ARG A 195 5.42 8.06 3.93
CA ARG A 195 6.08 6.75 4.00
C ARG A 195 5.10 5.70 3.50
N SER A 196 5.61 4.76 2.70
CA SER A 196 4.87 3.62 2.21
C SER A 196 5.68 2.35 2.38
N VAL A 197 5.04 1.28 2.83
CA VAL A 197 5.64 -0.06 2.92
C VAL A 197 4.84 -1.00 2.03
N ALA A 198 5.49 -1.53 1.00
CA ALA A 198 4.94 -2.43 0.00
C ALA A 198 5.49 -3.85 0.19
N PRO A 199 4.78 -4.91 -0.25
CA PRO A 199 5.34 -6.25 -0.27
C PRO A 199 6.47 -6.32 -1.29
N THR A 200 7.57 -6.97 -0.94
CA THR A 200 8.61 -7.32 -1.90
C THR A 200 8.18 -8.59 -2.64
N ASP A 201 8.01 -8.51 -3.96
CA ASP A 201 7.74 -9.69 -4.77
C ASP A 201 8.94 -10.64 -4.64
N ARG A 202 8.65 -11.91 -4.33
CA ARG A 202 9.69 -12.92 -4.04
C ARG A 202 10.49 -13.38 -5.25
N ARG A 203 10.08 -12.99 -6.46
CA ARG A 203 10.63 -13.50 -7.73
C ARG A 203 11.02 -12.38 -8.69
N SER A 204 10.40 -11.20 -8.58
CA SER A 204 10.55 -10.15 -9.57
C SER A 204 10.91 -8.79 -8.98
N LEU A 205 12.00 -8.22 -9.51
CA LEU A 205 12.42 -6.87 -9.20
C LEU A 205 11.42 -5.86 -9.78
N SER A 206 11.05 -6.01 -11.05
CA SER A 206 10.19 -5.07 -11.76
C SER A 206 8.81 -4.95 -11.14
N ARG A 207 8.22 -6.04 -10.63
CA ARG A 207 6.94 -5.98 -9.89
C ARG A 207 7.05 -5.19 -8.59
N SER A 208 8.10 -5.46 -7.81
CA SER A 208 8.37 -4.73 -6.55
C SER A 208 8.57 -3.24 -6.82
N GLN A 209 9.36 -2.90 -7.85
CA GLN A 209 9.58 -1.53 -8.29
C GLN A 209 8.28 -0.87 -8.75
N ASN A 210 7.47 -1.56 -9.55
CA ASN A 210 6.20 -1.04 -10.04
C ASN A 210 5.32 -0.58 -8.88
N HIS A 211 5.22 -1.42 -7.85
CA HIS A 211 4.40 -1.15 -6.67
C HIS A 211 4.84 0.12 -5.94
N VAL A 212 6.13 0.26 -5.63
CA VAL A 212 6.62 1.42 -4.87
C VAL A 212 6.58 2.72 -5.67
N TYR A 213 6.91 2.70 -6.96
CA TYR A 213 6.93 3.90 -7.79
C TYR A 213 5.53 4.47 -8.03
N TRP A 214 4.54 3.60 -8.31
CA TRP A 214 3.17 4.03 -8.50
C TRP A 214 2.57 4.68 -7.24
N LYS A 215 2.90 4.16 -6.07
CA LYS A 215 2.49 4.76 -4.79
C LYS A 215 3.10 6.13 -4.57
N ILE A 216 4.38 6.28 -4.87
CA ILE A 216 5.07 7.57 -4.77
C ILE A 216 4.46 8.59 -5.73
N ALA A 217 4.07 8.20 -6.95
CA ALA A 217 3.37 9.09 -7.89
C ALA A 217 2.09 9.67 -7.27
N GLY A 218 1.23 8.82 -6.71
CA GLY A 218 0.00 9.25 -6.05
C GLY A 218 0.27 10.12 -4.82
N ALA A 219 1.26 9.76 -4.00
CA ALA A 219 1.64 10.53 -2.82
C ALA A 219 2.16 11.94 -3.16
N LEU A 220 2.96 12.07 -4.21
CA LEU A 220 3.53 13.34 -4.65
C LEU A 220 2.41 14.31 -5.09
N ALA A 221 1.50 13.86 -5.95
CA ALA A 221 0.36 14.66 -6.38
C ALA A 221 -0.54 15.09 -5.21
N ARG A 222 -0.82 14.17 -4.27
CA ARG A 222 -1.61 14.47 -3.06
C ARG A 222 -0.94 15.51 -2.16
N LYS A 223 0.37 15.38 -1.91
CA LYS A 223 1.11 16.30 -1.04
C LYS A 223 1.22 17.70 -1.65
N ILE A 224 1.35 17.81 -2.98
CA ILE A 224 1.25 19.10 -3.68
C ILE A 224 -0.13 19.73 -3.49
N ARG A 225 -1.20 18.95 -3.62
CA ARG A 225 -2.56 19.44 -3.38
C ARG A 225 -2.73 19.93 -1.95
N LEU A 226 -2.28 19.17 -0.94
CA LEU A 226 -2.36 19.57 0.47
C LEU A 226 -1.60 20.88 0.74
N LEU A 227 -0.41 21.04 0.15
CA LEU A 227 0.36 22.29 0.21
C LEU A 227 -0.38 23.47 -0.44
N TRP A 228 -1.09 23.24 -1.55
CA TRP A 228 -1.86 24.27 -2.24
C TRP A 228 -3.13 24.66 -1.47
N GLU A 229 -3.80 23.68 -0.85
CA GLU A 229 -5.02 23.89 -0.05
C GLU A 229 -4.72 24.70 1.22
N ASP A 230 -3.68 24.32 1.96
CA ASP A 230 -3.30 24.94 3.23
C ASP A 230 -1.78 24.85 3.45
N ALA A 231 -1.08 25.91 3.05
CA ALA A 231 0.37 25.97 3.11
C ALA A 231 0.90 26.04 4.54
N ASP A 232 0.18 26.70 5.45
CA ASP A 232 0.60 26.85 6.83
C ASP A 232 0.50 25.52 7.58
N ALA A 233 -0.63 24.81 7.42
CA ALA A 233 -0.77 23.46 7.97
C ALA A 233 0.26 22.47 7.41
N PHE A 234 0.60 22.59 6.13
CA PHE A 234 1.67 21.79 5.52
C PHE A 234 3.02 22.06 6.18
N VAL A 235 3.36 23.33 6.40
CA VAL A 235 4.62 23.74 7.04
C VAL A 235 4.70 23.25 8.48
N GLU A 236 3.61 23.32 9.25
CA GLU A 236 3.60 22.77 10.61
C GLU A 236 3.78 21.25 10.62
N THR A 237 3.12 20.54 9.70
CA THR A 237 3.34 19.09 9.51
C THR A 237 4.79 18.78 9.16
N LEU A 238 5.41 19.59 8.29
CA LEU A 238 6.80 19.44 7.89
C LEU A 238 7.77 19.66 9.05
N LYS A 239 7.49 20.61 9.94
CA LYS A 239 8.30 20.86 11.15
C LYS A 239 8.22 19.69 12.13
N ALA A 240 7.04 19.08 12.28
CA ALA A 240 6.82 17.92 13.14
C ALA A 240 7.32 16.59 12.52
N ALA A 241 7.59 16.56 11.23
CA ALA A 241 8.03 15.35 10.52
C ALA A 241 9.39 14.85 11.01
N ALA A 242 9.57 13.52 10.98
CA ALA A 242 10.82 12.90 11.35
C ALA A 242 11.95 13.23 10.35
N PRO A 243 13.19 13.46 10.83
CA PRO A 243 14.35 13.62 9.96
C PRO A 243 14.70 12.28 9.29
N VAL A 244 15.17 12.33 8.05
CA VAL A 244 15.77 11.19 7.37
C VAL A 244 17.11 10.87 8.04
N GLU A 245 17.30 9.63 8.45
CA GLU A 245 18.60 9.16 8.92
C GLU A 245 19.57 9.07 7.73
N GLY A 246 20.69 9.77 7.83
CA GLY A 246 21.58 9.98 6.69
C GLY A 246 22.28 8.70 6.24
N THR A 247 22.23 8.41 4.94
CA THR A 247 23.05 7.37 4.32
C THR A 247 24.42 7.95 3.96
N LYS A 248 25.46 7.48 4.66
CA LYS A 248 26.82 8.04 4.55
C LYS A 248 27.57 7.71 3.24
N ARG A 249 26.99 6.90 2.34
CA ARG A 249 27.63 6.52 1.07
C ARG A 249 26.59 6.30 -0.04
N PRO A 250 26.80 6.82 -1.26
CA PRO A 250 26.00 6.40 -2.41
C PRO A 250 26.23 4.91 -2.64
N ALA A 251 25.14 4.13 -2.62
CA ALA A 251 25.24 2.71 -2.87
C ALA A 251 25.56 2.44 -4.34
N LEU A 252 26.54 1.57 -4.58
CA LEU A 252 26.92 1.13 -5.91
C LEU A 252 25.95 0.05 -6.42
N LEU A 253 25.69 0.05 -7.72
CA LEU A 253 24.97 -1.01 -8.41
C LEU A 253 25.59 -2.40 -8.08
N PRO A 254 24.79 -3.47 -8.03
CA PRO A 254 25.33 -4.81 -7.78
C PRO A 254 26.29 -5.21 -8.90
N GLY A 255 27.50 -5.64 -8.51
CA GLY A 255 28.48 -6.19 -9.45
C GLY A 255 28.15 -7.61 -9.89
N ASN A 256 28.80 -8.08 -10.96
CA ASN A 256 28.58 -9.43 -11.49
C ASN A 256 28.70 -10.57 -10.44
N PRO A 257 29.66 -10.58 -9.48
CA PRO A 257 29.71 -11.62 -8.44
C PRO A 257 28.48 -11.62 -7.51
N ALA A 258 27.95 -10.44 -7.19
CA ALA A 258 26.72 -10.33 -6.42
C ALA A 258 25.53 -10.88 -7.22
N MET A 259 25.49 -10.63 -8.53
CA MET A 259 24.46 -11.16 -9.42
C MET A 259 24.50 -12.69 -9.56
N LEU A 260 25.68 -13.31 -9.56
CA LEU A 260 25.78 -14.77 -9.55
C LEU A 260 25.18 -15.39 -8.28
N ARG A 261 25.48 -14.80 -7.11
CA ARG A 261 24.87 -15.20 -5.83
C ARG A 261 23.36 -14.94 -5.82
N ALA A 262 22.92 -13.80 -6.33
CA ALA A 262 21.49 -13.50 -6.48
C ALA A 262 20.78 -14.57 -7.33
N GLY A 263 21.39 -14.99 -8.44
CA GLY A 263 20.87 -16.04 -9.31
C GLY A 263 20.68 -17.38 -8.58
N THR A 264 21.65 -17.81 -7.75
CA THR A 264 21.53 -19.07 -7.01
C THR A 264 20.40 -19.02 -5.97
N PHE A 265 20.21 -17.90 -5.28
CA PHE A 265 19.10 -17.72 -4.34
C PHE A 265 17.73 -17.75 -5.03
N LEU A 266 17.59 -17.05 -6.15
CA LEU A 266 16.33 -17.01 -6.90
C LEU A 266 15.95 -18.39 -7.47
N VAL A 267 16.92 -19.13 -8.03
CA VAL A 267 16.70 -20.50 -8.53
C VAL A 267 16.34 -21.44 -7.39
N GLY A 268 17.08 -21.40 -6.27
CA GLY A 268 16.79 -22.23 -5.09
C GLY A 268 15.37 -21.99 -4.53
N ARG A 269 14.97 -20.72 -4.44
CA ARG A 269 13.62 -20.32 -4.00
C ARG A 269 12.54 -20.82 -4.96
N TYR A 270 12.74 -20.66 -6.27
CA TYR A 270 11.81 -21.17 -7.27
C TYR A 270 11.64 -22.69 -7.19
N LEU A 271 12.75 -23.43 -7.09
CA LEU A 271 12.72 -24.88 -6.94
C LEU A 271 11.97 -25.27 -5.66
N SER A 272 12.28 -24.65 -4.52
CA SER A 272 11.60 -24.90 -3.25
C SER A 272 10.08 -24.68 -3.35
N ASP A 273 9.65 -23.55 -3.89
CA ASP A 273 8.22 -23.24 -4.10
C ASP A 273 7.55 -24.29 -5.00
N LYS A 274 8.23 -24.74 -6.06
CA LYS A 274 7.73 -25.80 -6.94
C LYS A 274 7.59 -27.12 -6.22
N TRP A 275 8.60 -27.54 -5.46
CA TRP A 275 8.54 -28.75 -4.61
C TRP A 275 7.36 -28.72 -3.65
N VAL A 276 7.16 -27.61 -2.94
CA VAL A 276 6.01 -27.45 -2.02
C VAL A 276 4.69 -27.53 -2.77
N SER A 277 4.56 -26.82 -3.90
CA SER A 277 3.32 -26.83 -4.70
C SER A 277 2.99 -28.18 -5.34
N MET A 278 3.98 -29.03 -5.57
CA MET A 278 3.78 -30.40 -6.05
C MET A 278 3.26 -31.30 -4.93
N LEU A 279 3.80 -31.19 -3.72
CA LEU A 279 3.43 -32.08 -2.60
C LEU A 279 2.16 -31.64 -1.87
N TYR A 280 1.90 -30.34 -1.82
CA TYR A 280 0.84 -29.75 -1.01
C TYR A 280 -0.10 -28.90 -1.86
N ARG A 281 -1.35 -28.83 -1.41
CA ARG A 281 -2.36 -27.87 -1.81
C ARG A 281 -2.59 -26.93 -0.66
N GLU A 282 -2.56 -25.63 -0.92
CA GLU A 282 -2.98 -24.63 0.03
C GLU A 282 -4.47 -24.34 -0.16
N GLN A 283 -5.21 -24.24 0.94
CA GLN A 283 -6.66 -24.04 0.94
C GLN A 283 -7.05 -23.27 2.19
N TRP A 284 -7.85 -22.21 2.04
CA TRP A 284 -8.44 -21.53 3.20
C TRP A 284 -9.53 -22.41 3.84
N ALA A 285 -9.52 -22.46 5.16
CA ALA A 285 -10.49 -23.14 5.99
C ALA A 285 -10.85 -22.26 7.17
N LEU A 286 -12.00 -22.50 7.79
CA LEU A 286 -12.38 -21.77 9.01
C LEU A 286 -11.85 -22.50 10.24
N ALA A 287 -11.64 -21.76 11.31
CA ALA A 287 -11.36 -22.34 12.61
C ALA A 287 -11.99 -21.49 13.71
N TYR A 288 -12.53 -22.11 14.74
CA TYR A 288 -13.11 -21.40 15.87
C TYR A 288 -12.70 -22.01 17.21
N GLN A 289 -12.80 -21.21 18.27
CA GLN A 289 -12.56 -21.65 19.64
C GLN A 289 -13.54 -20.97 20.60
N TYR A 290 -13.82 -21.64 21.72
CA TYR A 290 -14.58 -21.09 22.83
C TYR A 290 -13.63 -20.63 23.94
N GLY A 291 -13.98 -19.52 24.59
CA GLY A 291 -13.30 -19.00 25.77
C GLY A 291 -12.92 -17.53 25.64
N VAL A 292 -12.98 -16.82 26.75
CA VAL A 292 -12.52 -15.42 26.88
C VAL A 292 -11.07 -15.46 27.35
N GLY A 293 -10.12 -15.44 26.42
CA GLY A 293 -8.71 -15.27 26.73
C GLY A 293 -8.33 -13.79 26.77
N ASP A 294 -7.47 -13.39 27.72
CA ASP A 294 -6.96 -12.02 27.78
C ASP A 294 -6.00 -11.64 26.64
N ARG A 295 -5.54 -12.65 25.91
CA ARG A 295 -4.80 -12.51 24.65
C ARG A 295 -5.58 -13.27 23.57
N PRO A 296 -5.33 -13.02 22.27
CA PRO A 296 -5.64 -13.99 21.22
C PRO A 296 -4.82 -15.28 21.46
N VAL A 297 -5.18 -16.04 22.50
CA VAL A 297 -4.49 -17.27 22.89
C VAL A 297 -5.00 -18.37 21.97
N MET A 298 -4.16 -18.75 21.02
CA MET A 298 -3.51 -20.08 20.87
C MET A 298 -4.14 -21.26 21.65
N GLY A 299 -5.44 -21.48 21.50
CA GLY A 299 -6.07 -22.77 21.78
C GLY A 299 -5.99 -23.67 20.55
N THR A 300 -6.31 -24.97 20.72
CA THR A 300 -6.60 -25.86 19.58
C THR A 300 -7.92 -25.41 18.94
N PHE A 301 -7.83 -24.44 18.02
CA PHE A 301 -8.96 -24.07 17.18
C PHE A 301 -9.56 -25.32 16.54
N ARG A 302 -10.87 -25.50 16.67
CA ARG A 302 -11.60 -26.53 15.94
C ARG A 302 -11.71 -26.10 14.48
N GLN A 303 -11.08 -26.86 13.59
CA GLN A 303 -11.04 -26.56 12.17
C GLN A 303 -12.30 -27.08 11.46
N LEU A 304 -12.88 -26.23 10.62
CA LEU A 304 -13.92 -26.56 9.65
C LEU A 304 -13.27 -26.62 8.27
N ILE A 305 -12.91 -27.83 7.84
CA ILE A 305 -12.18 -28.05 6.59
C ILE A 305 -13.15 -28.19 5.42
N PRO A 306 -13.07 -27.34 4.37
CA PRO A 306 -13.91 -27.47 3.20
C PRO A 306 -13.56 -28.70 2.35
N PRO A 307 -14.50 -29.13 1.49
CA PRO A 307 -14.21 -30.04 0.39
C PRO A 307 -13.06 -29.53 -0.50
N THR A 308 -12.40 -30.42 -1.24
CA THR A 308 -11.15 -30.10 -1.96
C THR A 308 -11.33 -29.23 -3.21
N ASP A 309 -12.57 -28.95 -3.61
CA ASP A 309 -12.97 -28.18 -4.79
C ASP A 309 -13.24 -26.69 -4.51
N ARG A 310 -13.10 -26.25 -3.25
CA ARG A 310 -13.42 -24.89 -2.82
C ARG A 310 -12.58 -24.44 -1.63
N PHE A 311 -12.66 -23.18 -1.21
CA PHE A 311 -12.17 -22.74 0.10
C PHE A 311 -13.25 -22.03 0.89
N TRP A 312 -13.04 -21.86 2.21
CA TRP A 312 -13.83 -20.97 3.07
C TRP A 312 -12.92 -19.92 3.73
N ALA A 313 -13.32 -18.65 3.69
CA ALA A 313 -12.54 -17.52 4.17
C ALA A 313 -13.46 -16.40 4.72
N ASP A 314 -12.86 -15.38 5.35
CA ASP A 314 -13.55 -14.19 5.87
C ASP A 314 -14.76 -14.48 6.78
N PRO A 315 -14.62 -15.23 7.88
CA PRO A 315 -15.74 -15.52 8.77
C PRO A 315 -16.19 -14.31 9.60
N PHE A 316 -17.48 -13.98 9.53
CA PHE A 316 -18.18 -13.00 10.36
C PHE A 316 -19.24 -13.69 11.22
N PRO A 317 -18.90 -14.02 12.48
CA PRO A 317 -19.81 -14.66 13.41
C PRO A 317 -20.78 -13.65 14.04
N ILE A 318 -22.04 -14.08 14.17
CA ILE A 318 -23.12 -13.38 14.89
C ILE A 318 -23.72 -14.34 15.89
N GLN A 319 -23.94 -13.89 17.14
CA GLN A 319 -24.61 -14.70 18.15
C GLN A 319 -26.09 -14.35 18.21
N VAL A 320 -26.97 -15.35 18.08
CA VAL A 320 -28.42 -15.21 18.28
C VAL A 320 -28.89 -16.31 19.22
N GLY A 321 -29.36 -15.92 20.40
CA GLY A 321 -29.62 -16.87 21.48
C GLY A 321 -28.32 -17.56 21.90
N THR A 322 -28.32 -18.88 21.86
CA THR A 322 -27.16 -19.73 22.21
C THR A 322 -26.30 -20.10 21.01
N ASP A 323 -26.79 -19.85 19.79
CA ASP A 323 -26.19 -20.34 18.55
C ASP A 323 -25.35 -19.25 17.87
N TYR A 324 -24.37 -19.69 17.11
CA TYR A 324 -23.46 -18.85 16.36
C TYR A 324 -23.66 -19.01 14.84
N TYR A 325 -24.03 -17.91 14.19
CA TYR A 325 -24.26 -17.79 12.76
C TYR A 325 -23.00 -17.22 12.11
N ILE A 326 -22.20 -18.05 11.45
CA ILE A 326 -20.94 -17.67 10.82
C ILE A 326 -21.19 -17.44 9.33
N PHE A 327 -21.30 -16.17 8.92
CA PHE A 327 -21.32 -15.79 7.51
C PHE A 327 -19.89 -15.82 6.98
N HIS A 328 -19.64 -16.39 5.82
CA HIS A 328 -18.28 -16.49 5.27
C HIS A 328 -18.29 -16.63 3.75
N GLU A 329 -17.13 -16.39 3.13
CA GLU A 329 -16.91 -16.65 1.71
C GLU A 329 -16.87 -18.17 1.45
N GLU A 330 -17.45 -18.60 0.34
CA GLU A 330 -17.13 -19.85 -0.35
C GLU A 330 -16.65 -19.54 -1.77
N LEU A 331 -15.39 -19.84 -2.08
CA LEU A 331 -14.89 -19.78 -3.45
C LEU A 331 -14.75 -21.17 -4.03
N ARG A 332 -15.46 -21.42 -5.14
CA ARG A 332 -15.34 -22.68 -5.90
C ARG A 332 -14.24 -22.58 -6.93
N PHE A 333 -13.29 -23.52 -6.91
CA PHE A 333 -12.13 -23.49 -7.80
C PHE A 333 -12.50 -23.65 -9.28
N SER A 334 -13.63 -24.30 -9.57
CA SER A 334 -14.13 -24.46 -10.94
C SER A 334 -14.58 -23.14 -11.58
N THR A 335 -15.04 -22.17 -10.77
CA THR A 335 -15.55 -20.88 -11.25
C THR A 335 -14.66 -19.70 -10.90
N ALA A 336 -13.72 -19.89 -9.97
CA ALA A 336 -12.88 -18.83 -9.39
C ALA A 336 -13.70 -17.64 -8.83
N LYS A 337 -14.94 -17.89 -8.40
CA LYS A 337 -15.90 -16.91 -7.89
C LYS A 337 -16.28 -17.22 -6.45
N GLY A 338 -16.22 -16.21 -5.59
CA GLY A 338 -16.70 -16.25 -4.22
C GLY A 338 -18.20 -15.96 -4.13
N SER A 339 -18.90 -16.66 -3.26
CA SER A 339 -20.27 -16.36 -2.81
C SER A 339 -20.33 -16.34 -1.29
N ILE A 340 -21.37 -15.74 -0.71
CA ILE A 340 -21.56 -15.74 0.74
C ILE A 340 -22.40 -16.94 1.13
N VAL A 341 -21.91 -17.69 2.11
CA VAL A 341 -22.59 -18.83 2.72
C VAL A 341 -22.66 -18.65 4.25
N LEU A 342 -23.49 -19.44 4.92
CA LEU A 342 -23.68 -19.45 6.36
C LEU A 342 -23.41 -20.84 6.92
N THR A 343 -22.58 -20.91 7.95
CA THR A 343 -22.43 -22.10 8.79
C THR A 343 -22.95 -21.77 10.20
N VAL A 344 -23.90 -22.57 10.70
CA VAL A 344 -24.40 -22.44 12.08
C VAL A 344 -23.61 -23.38 12.98
N VAL A 345 -23.14 -22.88 14.11
CA VAL A 345 -22.49 -23.65 15.18
C VAL A 345 -23.33 -23.53 16.44
N ASP A 346 -23.77 -24.68 16.98
CA ASP A 346 -24.57 -24.73 18.21
C ASP A 346 -23.72 -24.47 19.47
N ASP A 347 -24.38 -24.39 20.63
CA ASP A 347 -23.75 -24.18 21.94
C ASP A 347 -22.81 -25.33 22.38
N ARG A 348 -22.92 -26.50 21.74
CA ARG A 348 -22.07 -27.68 21.94
C ARG A 348 -20.89 -27.72 20.95
N GLY A 349 -20.80 -26.76 20.03
CA GLY A 349 -19.79 -26.71 18.99
C GLY A 349 -20.06 -27.60 17.78
N ASN A 350 -21.26 -28.13 17.57
CA ASN A 350 -21.56 -28.85 16.33
C ASN A 350 -21.87 -27.85 15.22
N SER A 351 -21.23 -28.04 14.07
CA SER A 351 -21.44 -27.22 12.88
C SER A 351 -22.40 -27.89 11.90
N ALA A 352 -23.40 -27.14 11.42
CA ALA A 352 -24.21 -27.54 10.28
C ALA A 352 -23.44 -27.42 8.95
N ALA A 353 -23.99 -28.01 7.88
CA ALA A 353 -23.47 -27.80 6.53
C ALA A 353 -23.69 -26.34 6.07
N PRO A 354 -22.76 -25.74 5.30
CA PRO A 354 -22.93 -24.38 4.81
C PRO A 354 -24.16 -24.23 3.91
N THR A 355 -24.93 -23.17 4.14
CA THR A 355 -26.11 -22.81 3.35
C THR A 355 -25.82 -21.55 2.52
N PRO A 356 -26.14 -21.50 1.21
CA PRO A 356 -25.98 -20.29 0.41
C PRO A 356 -26.82 -19.11 0.94
N ILE A 357 -26.21 -17.92 1.00
CA ILE A 357 -26.84 -16.70 1.52
C ILE A 357 -26.96 -15.63 0.42
N LEU A 358 -25.87 -15.38 -0.30
CA LEU A 358 -25.84 -14.36 -1.34
C LEU A 358 -24.94 -14.81 -2.48
N GLU A 359 -25.49 -14.87 -3.69
CA GLU A 359 -24.77 -15.16 -4.91
C GLU A 359 -25.06 -14.10 -5.97
N LYS A 360 -24.00 -13.71 -6.69
CA LYS A 360 -24.02 -12.76 -7.80
C LYS A 360 -23.25 -13.32 -8.99
N ASP A 361 -23.33 -12.64 -10.12
CA ASP A 361 -22.51 -12.88 -11.31
C ASP A 361 -21.07 -12.35 -11.14
N TYR A 362 -20.81 -11.55 -10.11
CA TYR A 362 -19.48 -11.13 -9.65
C TYR A 362 -19.06 -11.80 -8.34
N HIS A 363 -17.77 -11.68 -8.01
CA HIS A 363 -17.16 -12.23 -6.80
C HIS A 363 -17.63 -11.48 -5.54
N LEU A 364 -17.98 -12.24 -4.49
CA LEU A 364 -18.33 -11.75 -3.16
C LEU A 364 -17.44 -12.42 -2.11
N SER A 365 -16.95 -11.63 -1.16
CA SER A 365 -16.15 -12.04 0.00
C SER A 365 -16.46 -11.14 1.20
N TYR A 366 -15.75 -11.27 2.32
CA TYR A 366 -15.83 -10.37 3.48
C TYR A 366 -17.25 -9.91 3.88
N PRO A 367 -18.16 -10.82 4.28
CA PRO A 367 -19.56 -10.49 4.58
C PRO A 367 -19.71 -9.76 5.93
N PHE A 368 -19.39 -8.47 5.99
CA PHE A 368 -19.50 -7.68 7.21
C PHE A 368 -20.97 -7.52 7.65
N VAL A 369 -21.42 -8.29 8.65
CA VAL A 369 -22.80 -8.26 9.16
C VAL A 369 -22.91 -7.37 10.41
N PHE A 370 -23.96 -6.56 10.55
CA PHE A 370 -24.20 -5.72 11.74
C PHE A 370 -25.69 -5.46 11.98
N GLN A 371 -26.05 -5.03 13.20
CA GLN A 371 -27.38 -4.51 13.50
C GLN A 371 -27.40 -2.99 13.49
N TRP A 372 -28.49 -2.43 12.97
CA TRP A 372 -28.80 -1.01 13.08
C TRP A 372 -30.31 -0.80 13.03
N ASP A 373 -30.84 0.04 13.92
CA ASP A 373 -32.28 0.34 14.00
C ASP A 373 -33.21 -0.90 14.08
N GLY A 374 -32.77 -1.94 14.78
CA GLY A 374 -33.51 -3.20 14.94
C GLY A 374 -33.44 -4.17 13.75
N ASP A 375 -32.85 -3.75 12.64
CA ASP A 375 -32.65 -4.57 11.44
C ASP A 375 -31.21 -5.13 11.34
N TRP A 376 -31.08 -6.21 10.56
CA TRP A 376 -29.78 -6.76 10.19
C TRP A 376 -29.33 -6.27 8.82
N PHE A 377 -28.05 -5.90 8.71
CA PHE A 377 -27.42 -5.43 7.50
C PHE A 377 -26.13 -6.20 7.21
N MET A 378 -25.75 -6.29 5.93
CA MET A 378 -24.52 -6.91 5.45
C MET A 378 -23.86 -6.02 4.40
N ILE A 379 -22.54 -5.84 4.52
CA ILE A 379 -21.71 -5.20 3.51
C ILE A 379 -20.67 -6.24 3.06
N PRO A 380 -20.92 -6.99 1.97
CA PRO A 380 -19.91 -7.85 1.39
C PRO A 380 -18.84 -7.02 0.67
N GLU A 381 -17.65 -7.58 0.50
CA GLU A 381 -16.67 -7.07 -0.44
C GLU A 381 -17.19 -7.24 -1.88
N THR A 382 -17.37 -6.12 -2.58
CA THR A 382 -17.87 -6.05 -3.97
C THR A 382 -16.90 -5.30 -4.88
N GLY A 383 -15.60 -5.32 -4.58
CA GLY A 383 -14.57 -4.56 -5.30
C GLY A 383 -14.47 -4.91 -6.80
N ALA A 384 -14.81 -6.14 -7.18
CA ALA A 384 -14.91 -6.58 -8.57
C ALA A 384 -16.06 -5.90 -9.35
N HIS A 385 -17.07 -5.39 -8.65
CA HIS A 385 -18.19 -4.64 -9.20
C HIS A 385 -18.00 -3.11 -9.06
N HIS A 386 -16.84 -2.65 -8.60
CA HIS A 386 -16.49 -1.23 -8.40
C HIS A 386 -17.47 -0.44 -7.52
N GLN A 387 -18.03 -1.11 -6.51
CA GLN A 387 -19.01 -0.56 -5.58
C GLN A 387 -18.75 -1.03 -4.15
N VAL A 388 -19.32 -0.33 -3.18
CA VAL A 388 -19.58 -0.84 -1.82
C VAL A 388 -21.09 -0.95 -1.66
N GLU A 389 -21.60 -2.18 -1.56
CA GLU A 389 -23.03 -2.47 -1.52
C GLU A 389 -23.50 -2.81 -0.10
N LEU A 390 -24.63 -2.23 0.31
CA LEU A 390 -25.31 -2.51 1.58
C LEU A 390 -26.55 -3.35 1.31
N TYR A 391 -26.66 -4.47 1.99
CA TYR A 391 -27.81 -5.37 1.96
C TYR A 391 -28.55 -5.31 3.30
N ARG A 392 -29.88 -5.30 3.25
CA ARG A 392 -30.76 -5.45 4.41
C ARG A 392 -31.32 -6.86 4.46
N CYS A 393 -31.38 -7.45 5.65
CA CYS A 393 -32.01 -8.74 5.87
C CYS A 393 -33.53 -8.57 5.96
N LEU A 394 -34.28 -9.31 5.15
CA LEU A 394 -35.74 -9.36 5.20
C LEU A 394 -36.24 -10.42 6.19
N ASN A 395 -35.48 -11.52 6.30
CA ASN A 395 -35.77 -12.62 7.22
C ASN A 395 -34.43 -13.25 7.65
N PHE A 396 -34.02 -12.96 8.88
CA PHE A 396 -32.74 -13.44 9.40
C PHE A 396 -32.76 -14.96 9.60
N PRO A 397 -31.70 -15.70 9.20
CA PRO A 397 -30.43 -15.23 8.63
C PRO A 397 -30.35 -15.27 7.09
N SER A 398 -31.41 -15.70 6.39
CA SER A 398 -31.29 -16.27 5.04
C SER A 398 -31.68 -15.35 3.89
N GLN A 399 -32.55 -14.34 4.10
CA GLN A 399 -33.06 -13.52 3.01
C GLN A 399 -32.49 -12.10 3.05
N TRP A 400 -31.73 -11.73 2.02
CA TRP A 400 -31.05 -10.44 1.92
C TRP A 400 -31.44 -9.71 0.64
N LYS A 401 -31.66 -8.41 0.73
CA LYS A 401 -31.98 -7.53 -0.40
C LYS A 401 -31.01 -6.36 -0.44
N LEU A 402 -30.56 -6.00 -1.64
CA LEU A 402 -29.76 -4.79 -1.85
C LEU A 402 -30.58 -3.57 -1.40
N GLU A 403 -30.07 -2.85 -0.41
CA GLU A 403 -30.69 -1.66 0.17
C GLU A 403 -30.12 -0.39 -0.47
N ARG A 404 -28.79 -0.32 -0.61
CA ARG A 404 -28.11 0.88 -1.12
C ARG A 404 -26.71 0.59 -1.65
N VAL A 405 -26.26 1.40 -2.61
CA VAL A 405 -24.84 1.51 -2.99
C VAL A 405 -24.22 2.65 -2.19
N LEU A 406 -23.32 2.33 -1.26
CA LEU A 406 -22.69 3.30 -0.34
C LEU A 406 -21.61 4.12 -1.03
N LEU A 407 -20.82 3.49 -1.90
CA LEU A 407 -19.76 4.10 -2.70
C LEU A 407 -19.77 3.46 -4.10
N SER A 408 -19.43 4.24 -5.13
CA SER A 408 -19.39 3.77 -6.52
C SER A 408 -18.17 4.31 -7.27
N GLY A 409 -17.79 3.63 -8.36
CA GLY A 409 -16.70 4.04 -9.24
C GLY A 409 -15.30 3.78 -8.68
N LEU A 410 -15.18 2.87 -7.70
CA LEU A 410 -13.92 2.54 -7.05
C LEU A 410 -13.87 1.08 -6.63
N THR A 411 -12.68 0.50 -6.63
CA THR A 411 -12.45 -0.86 -6.10
C THR A 411 -12.10 -0.75 -4.62
N ALA A 412 -13.06 -1.06 -3.75
CA ALA A 412 -12.86 -1.14 -2.31
C ALA A 412 -12.92 -2.59 -1.85
N TRP A 413 -11.90 -2.98 -1.09
CA TRP A 413 -11.74 -4.29 -0.50
C TRP A 413 -11.94 -4.22 1.02
N ASP A 414 -12.49 -5.30 1.59
CA ASP A 414 -12.81 -5.51 3.01
C ASP A 414 -13.54 -4.33 3.69
N PRO A 415 -14.67 -3.84 3.14
CA PRO A 415 -15.40 -2.72 3.72
C PRO A 415 -15.85 -3.04 5.15
N THR A 416 -15.32 -2.28 6.12
CA THR A 416 -15.54 -2.49 7.55
C THR A 416 -16.18 -1.25 8.16
N LEU A 417 -17.37 -1.42 8.72
CA LEU A 417 -18.16 -0.32 9.28
C LEU A 417 -18.03 -0.28 10.81
N ALA A 418 -17.90 0.91 11.39
CA ALA A 418 -17.96 1.07 12.85
C ALA A 418 -18.52 2.44 13.24
N PHE A 419 -19.28 2.50 14.33
CA PHE A 419 -19.67 3.77 14.95
C PHE A 419 -18.66 4.14 16.04
N LEU A 420 -17.80 5.11 15.76
CA LEU A 420 -16.68 5.49 16.62
C LEU A 420 -16.66 7.01 16.79
N PHE A 421 -16.44 7.47 18.01
CA PHE A 421 -16.30 8.90 18.32
C PHE A 421 -17.45 9.77 17.78
N GLY A 422 -18.69 9.26 17.88
CA GLY A 422 -19.90 9.99 17.47
C GLY A 422 -20.19 10.02 15.97
N LYS A 423 -19.44 9.27 15.14
CA LYS A 423 -19.66 9.16 13.68
C LYS A 423 -19.60 7.73 13.20
N TRP A 424 -20.25 7.47 12.07
CA TRP A 424 -20.04 6.24 11.31
C TRP A 424 -18.79 6.36 10.48
N TRP A 425 -17.97 5.32 10.52
CA TRP A 425 -16.72 5.19 9.78
C TRP A 425 -16.74 3.94 8.93
N LEU A 426 -16.39 4.09 7.65
CA LEU A 426 -16.18 3.01 6.71
C LEU A 426 -14.70 2.92 6.37
N PHE A 427 -14.07 1.82 6.78
CA PHE A 427 -12.68 1.47 6.48
C PHE A 427 -12.67 0.55 5.27
N ALA A 428 -11.78 0.80 4.30
CA ALA A 428 -11.61 -0.09 3.16
C ALA A 428 -10.18 -0.02 2.61
N SER A 429 -9.68 -1.11 2.04
CA SER A 429 -8.45 -1.08 1.24
C SER A 429 -8.81 -0.65 -0.19
N ILE A 430 -8.20 0.44 -0.67
CA ILE A 430 -8.40 0.93 -2.05
C ILE A 430 -7.02 1.03 -2.70
N PRO A 431 -6.75 0.32 -3.81
CA PRO A 431 -5.44 0.31 -4.44
C PRO A 431 -5.07 1.67 -5.04
N ALA A 432 -3.80 2.07 -4.90
CA ALA A 432 -3.22 3.10 -5.74
C ALA A 432 -3.16 2.64 -7.21
N TYR A 433 -3.25 3.59 -8.13
CA TYR A 433 -3.15 3.34 -9.57
C TYR A 433 -1.89 2.54 -9.91
N GLY A 434 -2.03 1.35 -10.49
CA GLY A 434 -0.89 0.52 -10.91
C GLY A 434 -0.11 -0.17 -9.78
N ALA A 435 -0.47 0.06 -8.52
CA ALA A 435 0.08 -0.62 -7.35
C ALA A 435 -0.79 -1.84 -6.95
N GLY A 436 -0.31 -2.64 -5.99
CA GLY A 436 -1.08 -3.75 -5.43
C GLY A 436 -2.25 -3.31 -4.55
N SER A 437 -3.10 -4.26 -4.16
CA SER A 437 -4.41 -4.01 -3.55
C SER A 437 -4.51 -4.19 -2.03
N TRP A 438 -3.38 -4.38 -1.35
CA TRP A 438 -3.38 -4.87 0.03
C TRP A 438 -2.89 -3.86 1.07
N ASP A 439 -2.52 -2.66 0.64
CA ASP A 439 -1.60 -1.85 1.43
C ASP A 439 -1.90 -0.36 1.40
N GLU A 440 -3.14 0.05 1.10
CA GLU A 440 -3.62 1.43 1.27
C GLU A 440 -4.98 1.47 1.96
N LEU A 441 -5.00 1.85 3.23
CA LEU A 441 -6.21 2.01 4.02
C LEU A 441 -6.83 3.38 3.76
N HIS A 442 -8.11 3.37 3.39
CA HIS A 442 -8.93 4.56 3.23
C HIS A 442 -10.06 4.56 4.26
N LEU A 443 -10.41 5.76 4.73
CA LEU A 443 -11.55 6.00 5.60
C LEU A 443 -12.57 6.93 4.96
N PHE A 444 -13.83 6.68 5.26
CA PHE A 444 -14.94 7.58 4.97
C PHE A 444 -15.76 7.76 6.24
N HIS A 445 -16.38 8.93 6.41
CA HIS A 445 -17.26 9.18 7.55
C HIS A 445 -18.64 9.68 7.13
N ALA A 446 -19.63 9.40 7.97
CA ALA A 446 -21.02 9.81 7.79
C ALA A 446 -21.74 9.93 9.15
N ASP A 447 -22.89 10.60 9.16
CA ASP A 447 -23.75 10.68 10.34
C ASP A 447 -24.75 9.51 10.42
N SER A 448 -24.84 8.69 9.36
CA SER A 448 -25.68 7.50 9.24
C SER A 448 -24.91 6.37 8.55
N PRO A 449 -25.15 5.09 8.86
CA PRO A 449 -24.52 3.98 8.13
C PRO A 449 -24.97 3.91 6.67
N LEU A 450 -26.03 4.63 6.31
CA LEU A 450 -26.54 4.75 4.94
C LEU A 450 -25.87 5.88 4.13
N GLY A 451 -24.92 6.60 4.73
CA GLY A 451 -24.28 7.78 4.14
C GLY A 451 -25.10 9.07 4.28
N PRO A 452 -24.79 10.12 3.49
CA PRO A 452 -23.73 10.15 2.47
C PRO A 452 -22.33 10.04 3.09
N TRP A 453 -21.43 9.37 2.38
CA TRP A 453 -20.07 9.11 2.83
C TRP A 453 -19.12 10.20 2.34
N THR A 454 -18.38 10.80 3.27
CA THR A 454 -17.35 11.80 2.97
C THR A 454 -15.96 11.16 3.13
N PRO A 455 -15.06 11.25 2.14
CA PRO A 455 -13.71 10.70 2.27
C PRO A 455 -12.91 11.48 3.31
N HIS A 456 -12.14 10.77 4.13
CA HIS A 456 -11.22 11.40 5.07
C HIS A 456 -10.17 12.22 4.31
N ARG A 457 -9.89 13.44 4.78
CA ARG A 457 -8.96 14.40 4.17
C ARG A 457 -7.58 13.82 3.82
N ASN A 458 -7.05 12.93 4.66
CA ASN A 458 -5.70 12.39 4.54
C ASN A 458 -5.63 11.03 3.83
N ASN A 459 -6.71 10.60 3.15
CA ASN A 459 -6.71 9.35 2.38
C ASN A 459 -5.59 9.29 1.31
N PRO A 460 -4.89 8.15 1.14
CA PRO A 460 -4.90 6.97 2.03
C PRO A 460 -4.26 7.30 3.37
N ILE A 461 -4.93 6.88 4.44
CA ILE A 461 -4.56 7.20 5.82
C ILE A 461 -3.37 6.37 6.28
N LYS A 462 -3.22 5.16 5.74
CA LYS A 462 -2.07 4.30 5.96
C LYS A 462 -1.68 3.63 4.65
N SER A 463 -0.39 3.61 4.36
CA SER A 463 0.19 2.87 3.23
C SER A 463 1.21 1.84 3.73
N ASP A 464 0.74 0.74 4.30
CA ASP A 464 1.60 -0.27 4.91
C ASP A 464 1.00 -1.67 4.76
N VAL A 465 1.66 -2.53 3.97
CA VAL A 465 1.20 -3.90 3.69
C VAL A 465 1.07 -4.78 4.94
N ARG A 466 1.69 -4.37 6.07
CA ARG A 466 1.67 -5.13 7.32
C ARG A 466 0.40 -4.88 8.15
N SER A 467 -0.31 -3.78 7.89
CA SER A 467 -1.42 -3.36 8.75
C SER A 467 -2.47 -2.45 8.09
N ALA A 468 -2.48 -2.27 6.77
CA ALA A 468 -3.47 -1.41 6.12
C ALA A 468 -4.80 -2.12 5.86
N ARG A 469 -4.80 -3.25 5.16
CA ARG A 469 -6.01 -3.96 4.72
C ARG A 469 -6.80 -4.49 5.95
N PRO A 470 -8.11 -4.23 6.08
CA PRO A 470 -8.92 -4.73 7.19
C PRO A 470 -8.91 -6.26 7.33
N ALA A 471 -9.06 -6.78 8.54
CA ALA A 471 -9.02 -8.22 8.85
C ALA A 471 -10.15 -8.65 9.80
N GLY A 472 -11.30 -8.00 9.73
CA GLY A 472 -12.46 -8.26 10.59
C GLY A 472 -12.98 -7.02 11.31
N ARG A 473 -13.85 -7.24 12.30
CA ARG A 473 -14.56 -6.21 13.05
C ARG A 473 -13.62 -5.47 14.01
N ILE A 474 -13.79 -4.14 14.07
CA ILE A 474 -13.22 -3.32 15.14
C ILE A 474 -13.92 -3.66 16.46
N PHE A 475 -13.15 -4.03 17.48
CA PHE A 475 -13.69 -4.45 18.77
C PHE A 475 -13.20 -3.56 19.90
N GLU A 476 -14.00 -3.48 20.96
CA GLU A 476 -13.65 -2.76 22.18
C GLU A 476 -13.21 -3.75 23.26
N LYS A 477 -12.11 -3.43 23.95
CA LYS A 477 -11.65 -4.17 25.13
C LYS A 477 -11.10 -3.21 26.17
N HIS A 478 -11.62 -3.28 27.40
CA HIS A 478 -11.26 -2.39 28.52
C HIS A 478 -11.34 -0.89 28.17
N GLY A 479 -12.37 -0.47 27.44
CA GLY A 479 -12.54 0.94 27.04
C GLY A 479 -11.61 1.40 25.91
N GLN A 480 -10.91 0.49 25.25
CA GLN A 480 -9.98 0.77 24.15
C GLN A 480 -10.45 0.09 22.86
N LEU A 481 -10.27 0.76 21.72
CA LEU A 481 -10.70 0.29 20.41
C LEU A 481 -9.54 -0.37 19.65
N TYR A 482 -9.78 -1.55 19.09
CA TYR A 482 -8.79 -2.34 18.38
C TYR A 482 -9.26 -2.70 16.97
N ARG A 483 -8.42 -2.45 15.98
CA ARG A 483 -8.64 -2.78 14.58
C ARG A 483 -7.73 -3.94 14.16
N PRO A 484 -8.32 -5.11 13.82
CA PRO A 484 -7.61 -6.15 13.10
C PRO A 484 -7.24 -5.68 11.69
N ALA A 485 -6.01 -5.96 11.26
CA ALA A 485 -5.56 -5.69 9.91
C ALA A 485 -4.66 -6.82 9.38
N GLN A 486 -4.73 -7.08 8.08
CA GLN A 486 -3.92 -8.13 7.45
C GLN A 486 -2.46 -7.67 7.39
N ASP A 487 -1.56 -8.56 7.77
CA ASP A 487 -0.17 -8.50 7.38
C ASP A 487 0.02 -9.34 6.11
N CYS A 488 0.13 -8.65 4.99
CA CYS A 488 0.34 -9.24 3.67
C CYS A 488 1.81 -9.18 3.21
N SER A 489 2.75 -8.86 4.10
CA SER A 489 4.16 -8.62 3.74
C SER A 489 4.85 -9.87 3.18
N ASN A 490 4.72 -11.02 3.86
CA ASN A 490 5.33 -12.27 3.43
C ASN A 490 4.57 -12.93 2.27
N ARG A 491 3.24 -12.83 2.31
CA ARG A 491 2.28 -13.34 1.33
C ARG A 491 0.90 -12.78 1.66
N TYR A 492 -0.03 -12.87 0.71
CA TYR A 492 -1.44 -12.59 0.98
C TYR A 492 -1.95 -13.39 2.19
N GLY A 493 -2.49 -12.69 3.18
CA GLY A 493 -3.06 -13.27 4.39
C GLY A 493 -2.05 -13.99 5.29
N TYR A 494 -0.82 -13.50 5.41
CA TYR A 494 0.18 -14.17 6.24
C TYR A 494 -0.19 -14.16 7.73
N ALA A 495 -0.58 -13.00 8.25
CA ALA A 495 -0.88 -12.81 9.66
C ALA A 495 -1.93 -11.71 9.85
N VAL A 496 -2.42 -11.55 11.08
CA VAL A 496 -3.29 -10.43 11.48
C VAL A 496 -2.56 -9.58 12.51
N SER A 497 -2.37 -8.29 12.24
CA SER A 497 -1.93 -7.29 13.22
C SER A 497 -3.14 -6.73 13.97
N ILE A 498 -2.99 -6.51 15.27
CA ILE A 498 -4.00 -5.89 16.12
C ILE A 498 -3.53 -4.49 16.47
N ASN A 499 -4.27 -3.48 16.02
CA ASN A 499 -3.88 -2.08 16.14
C ASN A 499 -4.83 -1.35 17.10
N ARG A 500 -4.30 -0.73 18.16
CA ARG A 500 -5.10 0.13 19.03
C ARG A 500 -5.30 1.49 18.37
N ILE A 501 -6.55 1.90 18.17
CA ILE A 501 -6.89 3.22 17.64
C ILE A 501 -6.69 4.24 18.77
N LEU A 502 -5.76 5.18 18.58
CA LEU A 502 -5.44 6.24 19.55
C LEU A 502 -6.27 7.49 19.31
N HIS A 503 -6.47 7.83 18.03
CA HIS A 503 -7.18 9.03 17.63
C HIS A 503 -7.89 8.82 16.29
N LEU A 504 -9.10 9.35 16.15
CA LEU A 504 -9.89 9.31 14.92
C LEU A 504 -10.82 10.52 14.84
N SER A 505 -10.60 11.35 13.82
CA SER A 505 -11.41 12.50 13.42
C SER A 505 -11.40 12.62 11.90
N PRO A 506 -12.22 13.47 11.26
CA PRO A 506 -12.17 13.69 9.80
C PRO A 506 -10.82 14.24 9.27
N GLU A 507 -9.96 14.70 10.18
CA GLU A 507 -8.71 15.43 9.92
C GLU A 507 -7.48 14.64 10.36
N SER A 508 -7.64 13.64 11.23
CA SER A 508 -6.53 12.88 11.84
C SER A 508 -6.93 11.46 12.20
N TYR A 509 -6.01 10.53 11.95
CA TYR A 509 -6.11 9.15 12.38
C TYR A 509 -4.76 8.65 12.87
N GLU A 510 -4.76 7.99 14.02
CA GLU A 510 -3.57 7.40 14.61
C GLU A 510 -3.91 6.05 15.25
N GLU A 511 -3.06 5.06 15.01
CA GLU A 511 -3.13 3.76 15.65
C GLU A 511 -1.72 3.22 15.89
N VAL A 512 -1.61 2.28 16.83
CA VAL A 512 -0.36 1.59 17.14
C VAL A 512 -0.58 0.07 17.17
N GLU A 513 0.29 -0.70 16.53
CA GLU A 513 0.27 -2.16 16.64
C GLU A 513 0.58 -2.56 18.09
N VAL A 514 -0.28 -3.36 18.70
CA VAL A 514 -0.14 -3.82 20.10
C VAL A 514 0.00 -5.33 20.22
N ASP A 515 -0.43 -6.08 19.20
CA ASP A 515 -0.38 -7.54 19.19
C ASP A 515 -0.44 -8.06 17.75
N ARG A 516 -0.14 -9.35 17.56
CA ARG A 516 -0.13 -10.00 16.26
C ARG A 516 -0.47 -11.50 16.36
N ILE A 517 -1.35 -11.95 15.46
CA ILE A 517 -1.71 -13.36 15.29
C ILE A 517 -0.92 -13.90 14.10
N ILE A 518 0.08 -14.73 14.37
CA ILE A 518 0.92 -15.38 13.35
C ILE A 518 0.58 -16.88 13.23
N PRO A 519 0.74 -17.49 12.03
CA PRO A 519 0.32 -18.87 11.77
C PRO A 519 1.35 -19.92 12.26
N ASP A 520 1.72 -19.90 13.54
CA ASP A 520 2.75 -20.76 14.13
C ASP A 520 2.23 -21.84 15.09
N TRP A 521 0.90 -21.91 15.31
CA TRP A 521 0.28 -22.91 16.20
C TRP A 521 0.19 -24.32 15.62
N ALA A 522 0.35 -24.48 14.30
CA ALA A 522 0.33 -25.79 13.66
C ALA A 522 1.22 -25.82 12.41
N PRO A 523 1.97 -26.90 12.16
CA PRO A 523 2.97 -26.96 11.09
C PRO A 523 2.37 -26.91 9.68
N ASN A 524 1.07 -27.20 9.54
CA ASN A 524 0.34 -27.16 8.29
C ASN A 524 -0.40 -25.84 8.07
N VAL A 525 -0.36 -24.87 8.99
CA VAL A 525 -0.98 -23.56 8.80
C VAL A 525 0.07 -22.59 8.25
N ALA A 526 -0.29 -21.80 7.25
CA ALA A 526 0.63 -20.93 6.52
C ALA A 526 0.14 -19.48 6.40
N GLY A 527 -1.03 -19.17 6.98
CA GLY A 527 -1.66 -17.86 6.91
C GLY A 527 -2.93 -17.79 7.76
N VAL A 528 -3.29 -16.57 8.16
CA VAL A 528 -4.54 -16.16 8.82
C VAL A 528 -4.78 -14.71 8.41
N HIS A 529 -5.98 -14.40 7.90
CA HIS A 529 -6.27 -13.06 7.38
C HIS A 529 -7.57 -12.44 7.90
N THR A 530 -8.39 -13.21 8.59
CA THR A 530 -9.57 -12.67 9.27
C THR A 530 -9.60 -13.10 10.72
N PHE A 531 -9.94 -12.16 11.58
CA PHE A 531 -10.15 -12.34 13.00
C PHE A 531 -11.43 -11.65 13.43
N ASN A 532 -12.36 -12.43 14.00
CA ASN A 532 -13.56 -11.91 14.61
C ASN A 532 -13.84 -12.60 15.94
N GLN A 533 -14.46 -11.86 16.86
CA GLN A 533 -14.91 -12.36 18.15
C GLN A 533 -16.36 -11.92 18.38
N VAL A 534 -17.19 -12.83 18.89
CA VAL A 534 -18.56 -12.54 19.33
C VAL A 534 -18.90 -13.41 20.54
N GLY A 535 -19.44 -12.81 21.59
CA GLY A 535 -19.72 -13.52 22.84
C GLY A 535 -18.46 -14.22 23.37
N ASN A 536 -18.53 -15.54 23.56
CA ASN A 536 -17.41 -16.36 23.99
C ASN A 536 -16.68 -17.08 22.84
N MET A 537 -17.02 -16.80 21.59
CA MET A 537 -16.46 -17.46 20.41
C MET A 537 -15.52 -16.53 19.64
N THR A 538 -14.34 -17.05 19.32
CA THR A 538 -13.42 -16.45 18.35
C THR A 538 -13.42 -17.29 17.08
N VAL A 539 -13.52 -16.64 15.92
CA VAL A 539 -13.47 -17.29 14.60
C VAL A 539 -12.41 -16.63 13.74
N ILE A 540 -11.63 -17.47 13.08
CA ILE A 540 -10.57 -17.09 12.14
C ILE A 540 -10.69 -17.92 10.86
N ASP A 541 -10.00 -17.49 9.81
CA ASP A 541 -9.62 -18.35 8.71
C ASP A 541 -8.14 -18.76 8.81
N CYS A 542 -7.80 -19.87 8.16
CA CYS A 542 -6.47 -20.46 8.20
C CYS A 542 -6.09 -20.99 6.81
N LEU A 543 -4.94 -20.59 6.28
CA LEU A 543 -4.41 -21.18 5.05
C LEU A 543 -3.74 -22.51 5.39
N VAL A 544 -4.43 -23.61 5.13
CA VAL A 544 -3.92 -24.95 5.47
C VAL A 544 -3.22 -25.61 4.29
N ARG A 545 -2.05 -26.20 4.54
CA ARG A 545 -1.32 -27.07 3.61
C ARG A 545 -1.80 -28.51 3.77
N ARG A 546 -2.47 -29.01 2.73
CA ARG A 546 -2.97 -30.38 2.66
C ARG A 546 -2.12 -31.18 1.68
N ARG A 547 -1.64 -32.35 2.08
CA ARG A 547 -0.93 -33.25 1.15
C ARG A 547 -1.85 -33.62 -0.02
N LYS A 548 -1.34 -33.55 -1.24
CA LYS A 548 -2.06 -34.09 -2.41
C LYS A 548 -2.00 -35.61 -2.30
N ARG A 549 -3.17 -36.24 -2.26
CA ARG A 549 -3.29 -37.69 -2.50
C ARG A 549 -3.26 -37.84 -4.01
N TRP A 550 -2.24 -38.54 -4.50
CA TRP A 550 -2.01 -38.80 -5.93
C TRP A 550 -2.82 -40.00 -6.38
#